data_AF-A0A2H5X9I1-F1
#
_entry.id   AF-A0A2H5X9I1-F1
#
_cell.length_a   1.000
_cell.length_b   1.000
_cell.length_c   1.000
_cell.angle_alpha   90.00
_cell.angle_beta   90.00
_cell.angle_gamma   90.00
#
_symmetry.space_group_name_H-M   'P 1'
#
loop_
_entity.id
_entity.type
_entity.pdbx_description
1 polymer ?
#
loop_
_entity_poly.entity_id
_entity_poly.type
_entity_poly.pdbx_seq_one_letter_code
_entity_poly.pdbx_strand_id
1 'polypeptide(L)'
;MRCEQSRRWMSLALDNLLTDEQMAHLRRHLTECVGCRAEWRLLRMVQKAMVTTPPAPMPYDLVPIVMERVRALRREQPRTSGLSRWMGGRYWRWVMATALPLVVCITLWGLRWRHDTHRLPDNFYLSAHVVNAARTTAAPAFAPISLALSSVQFAAGDEEP
;
A
#
# COMPACT_ATOMS: atom_id res chain seq x y z
N MET A 1 0.35 14.18 21.88
CA MET A 1 0.43 14.01 20.41
C MET A 1 0.36 15.40 19.78
N ARG A 2 1.10 15.65 18.69
CA ARG A 2 0.97 16.91 17.92
C ARG A 2 -0.23 16.85 16.97
N CYS A 3 -0.87 17.98 16.72
CA CYS A 3 -2.05 18.07 15.84
C CYS A 3 -1.77 17.51 14.43
N GLU A 4 -0.62 17.82 13.84
CA GLU A 4 -0.22 17.29 12.52
C GLU A 4 -0.14 15.76 12.46
N GLN A 5 0.39 15.15 13.52
CA GLN A 5 0.44 13.69 13.62
C GLN A 5 -0.96 13.09 13.76
N SER A 6 -1.84 13.77 14.52
CA SER A 6 -3.23 13.35 14.67
C SER A 6 -3.97 13.34 13.34
N ARG A 7 -3.77 14.36 12.49
CA ARG A 7 -4.40 14.46 11.16
C ARG A 7 -3.96 13.33 10.24
N ARG A 8 -2.67 12.99 10.25
CA ARG A 8 -2.17 11.81 9.53
C ARG A 8 -2.88 10.55 10.02
N TRP A 9 -2.92 10.33 11.34
CA TRP A 9 -3.58 9.17 11.92
C TRP A 9 -5.09 9.14 11.68
N MET A 10 -5.76 10.29 11.58
CA MET A 10 -7.17 10.35 11.16
C MET A 10 -7.36 9.80 9.75
N SER A 11 -6.51 10.18 8.79
CA SER A 11 -6.56 9.62 7.42
C SER A 11 -6.43 8.09 7.45
N LEU A 12 -5.40 7.60 8.13
CA LEU A 12 -5.14 6.16 8.22
C LEU A 12 -6.25 5.40 8.95
N ALA A 13 -6.89 6.03 9.94
CA ALA A 13 -8.05 5.49 10.64
C ALA A 13 -9.27 5.36 9.74
N LEU A 14 -9.50 6.29 8.80
CA LEU A 14 -10.59 6.19 7.83
C LEU A 14 -10.38 5.02 6.86
N ASP A 15 -9.13 4.71 6.55
CA ASP A 15 -8.72 3.60 5.69
C ASP A 15 -8.58 2.25 6.42
N ASN A 16 -8.87 2.20 7.73
CA ASN A 16 -8.69 1.02 8.60
C ASN A 16 -7.23 0.50 8.66
N LEU A 17 -6.25 1.40 8.55
CA LEU A 17 -4.82 1.07 8.58
C LEU A 17 -4.14 1.38 9.92
N LEU A 18 -4.89 1.88 10.90
CA LEU A 18 -4.39 2.17 12.24
C LEU A 18 -4.48 0.93 13.14
N THR A 19 -3.44 0.66 13.94
CA THR A 19 -3.53 -0.37 14.98
C THR A 19 -4.41 0.10 16.15
N ASP A 20 -4.89 -0.84 16.97
CA ASP A 20 -5.75 -0.52 18.12
C ASP A 20 -5.06 0.40 19.15
N GLU A 21 -3.76 0.22 19.37
CA GLU A 21 -2.96 1.08 20.25
C GLU A 21 -2.89 2.51 19.71
N GLN A 22 -2.58 2.67 18.42
CA GLN A 22 -2.54 3.98 17.76
C GLN A 22 -3.92 4.66 17.79
N MET A 23 -4.99 3.87 17.62
CA MET A 23 -6.37 4.36 17.73
C MET A 23 -6.68 4.86 19.14
N ALA A 24 -6.23 4.16 20.19
CA ALA A 24 -6.41 4.61 21.57
C ALA A 24 -5.67 5.94 21.83
N HIS A 25 -4.44 6.07 21.32
CA HIS A 25 -3.67 7.32 21.39
C HIS A 25 -4.33 8.47 20.63
N LEU A 26 -4.89 8.20 19.43
CA LEU A 26 -5.67 9.18 18.66
C LEU A 26 -6.89 9.65 19.46
N ARG A 27 -7.67 8.72 20.03
CA ARG A 27 -8.85 9.04 20.85
C ARG A 27 -8.51 9.91 22.04
N ARG A 28 -7.40 9.63 22.74
CA ARG A 28 -6.94 10.47 23.86
C ARG A 28 -6.69 11.92 23.42
N HIS A 29 -6.01 12.12 22.31
CA HIS A 29 -5.81 13.48 21.81
C HIS A 29 -7.10 14.17 21.37
N LEU A 30 -8.05 13.45 20.78
CA LEU A 30 -9.37 14.01 20.42
C LEU A 30 -10.15 14.46 21.67
N THR A 31 -9.91 13.84 22.83
CA THR A 31 -10.51 14.30 24.11
C THR A 31 -9.86 15.58 24.64
N GLU A 32 -8.62 15.86 24.30
CA GLU A 32 -7.87 17.04 24.77
C GLU A 32 -7.97 18.23 23.80
N CYS A 33 -7.96 17.97 22.48
CA CYS A 33 -7.91 19.00 21.44
C CYS A 33 -9.26 19.17 20.74
N VAL A 34 -9.89 20.33 20.94
CA VAL A 34 -11.20 20.66 20.34
C VAL A 34 -11.12 20.77 18.82
N GLY A 35 -10.05 21.35 18.27
CA GLY A 35 -9.87 21.52 16.82
C GLY A 35 -9.79 20.17 16.10
N CYS A 36 -8.93 19.27 16.58
CA CYS A 36 -8.80 17.92 16.02
C CYS A 36 -10.10 17.11 16.18
N ARG A 37 -10.85 17.32 17.27
CA ARG A 37 -12.17 16.68 17.45
C ARG A 37 -13.19 17.14 16.42
N ALA A 38 -13.22 18.44 16.12
CA ALA A 38 -14.12 19.00 15.11
C ALA A 38 -13.77 18.46 13.71
N GLU A 39 -12.49 18.46 13.35
CA GLU A 39 -12.00 17.90 12.08
C GLU A 39 -12.35 16.41 11.94
N TRP A 40 -12.11 15.62 12.99
CA TRP A 40 -12.46 14.20 13.00
C TRP A 40 -13.95 13.94 12.79
N ARG A 41 -14.81 14.75 13.43
CA ARG A 41 -16.27 14.65 13.27
C ARG A 41 -16.69 14.97 11.83
N LEU A 42 -16.11 16.00 11.23
CA LEU A 42 -16.39 16.40 9.84
C LEU A 42 -16.01 15.27 8.87
N LEU A 43 -14.80 14.73 9.00
CA LEU A 43 -14.32 13.61 8.17
C LEU A 43 -15.24 12.38 8.28
N ARG A 44 -15.65 12.02 9.50
CA ARG A 44 -16.58 10.90 9.73
C ARG A 44 -17.96 11.14 9.15
N MET A 45 -18.44 12.39 9.16
CA MET A 45 -19.70 12.76 8.52
C MET A 45 -19.64 12.56 7.00
N VAL A 46 -18.55 12.98 6.37
CA VAL A 46 -18.33 12.79 4.93
C VAL A 46 -18.19 11.30 4.58
N GLN A 47 -17.42 10.54 5.36
CA GLN A 47 -17.31 9.07 5.20
C GLN A 47 -18.69 8.41 5.27
N LYS A 48 -19.52 8.80 6.25
CA LYS A 48 -20.87 8.26 6.40
C LYS A 48 -21.74 8.62 5.19
N ALA A 49 -21.71 9.86 4.74
CA ALA A 49 -22.46 10.32 3.58
C ALA A 49 -22.12 9.51 2.32
N MET A 50 -20.83 9.24 2.08
CA MET A 50 -20.37 8.41 0.98
C MET A 50 -20.92 6.97 1.07
N VAL A 51 -20.91 6.36 2.26
CA VAL A 51 -21.40 4.98 2.46
C VAL A 51 -22.92 4.89 2.31
N THR A 52 -23.67 5.91 2.74
CA THR A 52 -25.14 5.93 2.64
C THR A 52 -25.64 6.28 1.25
N THR A 53 -24.78 6.83 0.39
CA THR A 53 -25.16 7.19 -0.98
C THR A 53 -25.30 5.91 -1.80
N PRO A 54 -26.43 5.69 -2.49
CA PRO A 54 -26.61 4.52 -3.32
C PRO A 54 -25.53 4.49 -4.41
N PRO A 55 -24.90 3.32 -4.66
CA PRO A 55 -23.92 3.21 -5.72
C PRO A 55 -24.57 3.51 -7.07
N ALA A 56 -23.81 4.18 -7.94
CA ALA A 56 -24.25 4.38 -9.32
C ALA A 56 -24.52 3.03 -10.00
N PRO A 57 -25.51 2.94 -10.90
CA PRO A 57 -25.77 1.71 -11.64
C PRO A 57 -24.52 1.30 -12.41
N MET A 58 -24.14 0.03 -12.29
CA MET A 58 -23.00 -0.52 -13.00
C MET A 58 -23.31 -0.56 -14.51
N PRO A 59 -22.44 -0.05 -15.39
CA PRO A 59 -22.64 -0.19 -16.82
C PRO A 59 -22.59 -1.67 -17.22
N TYR A 60 -23.52 -2.09 -18.09
CA TYR A 60 -23.66 -3.49 -18.52
C TYR A 60 -22.35 -4.06 -19.11
N ASP A 61 -21.57 -3.22 -19.81
CA ASP A 61 -20.35 -3.63 -20.49
C ASP A 61 -19.10 -3.65 -19.59
N LEU A 62 -19.19 -3.19 -18.34
CA LEU A 62 -17.99 -3.06 -17.49
C LEU A 62 -17.41 -4.43 -17.13
N VAL A 63 -18.25 -5.39 -16.76
CA VAL A 63 -17.82 -6.76 -16.42
C VAL A 63 -17.12 -7.45 -17.60
N PRO A 64 -17.69 -7.52 -18.82
CA PRO A 64 -17.00 -8.16 -19.93
C PRO A 64 -15.70 -7.46 -20.31
N ILE A 65 -15.65 -6.11 -20.30
CA ILE A 65 -14.43 -5.35 -20.59
C ILE A 65 -13.32 -5.65 -19.58
N VAL A 66 -13.64 -5.61 -18.27
CA VAL A 66 -12.66 -5.89 -17.21
C VAL A 66 -12.18 -7.32 -17.29
N MET A 67 -13.08 -8.28 -17.49
CA MET A 67 -12.70 -9.69 -17.57
C MET A 67 -11.83 -10.01 -18.78
N GLU A 68 -12.07 -9.36 -19.91
CA GLU A 68 -11.20 -9.52 -21.08
C GLU A 68 -9.81 -8.95 -20.82
N ARG A 69 -9.72 -7.80 -20.15
CA ARG A 69 -8.43 -7.23 -19.72
C ARG A 69 -7.68 -8.15 -18.74
N VAL A 70 -8.39 -8.71 -17.76
CA VAL A 70 -7.81 -9.67 -16.80
C VAL A 70 -7.29 -10.92 -17.51
N ARG A 71 -8.01 -11.43 -18.51
CA ARG A 71 -7.57 -12.57 -19.32
C ARG A 71 -6.35 -12.25 -20.16
N ALA A 72 -6.30 -11.08 -20.80
CA ALA A 72 -5.13 -10.63 -21.56
C ALA A 72 -3.88 -10.59 -20.69
N LEU A 73 -3.97 -9.97 -19.50
CA LEU A 73 -2.88 -9.94 -18.53
C LEU A 73 -2.44 -11.34 -18.08
N ARG A 74 -3.39 -12.26 -17.85
CA ARG A 74 -3.07 -13.66 -17.50
C ARG A 74 -2.41 -14.44 -18.65
N ARG A 75 -2.66 -14.08 -19.91
CA ARG A 75 -2.00 -14.68 -21.09
C ARG A 75 -0.57 -14.16 -21.25
N GLU A 76 -0.38 -12.87 -21.05
CA GLU A 76 0.94 -12.20 -21.12
C GLU A 76 1.85 -12.57 -19.96
N GLN A 77 1.28 -12.92 -18.80
CA GLN A 77 2.06 -13.37 -17.67
C GLN A 77 2.76 -14.69 -18.04
N PRO A 78 4.10 -14.70 -18.16
CA PRO A 78 4.80 -15.92 -18.53
C PRO A 78 4.49 -16.93 -17.44
N ARG A 79 3.89 -18.05 -17.85
CA ARG A 79 3.67 -19.20 -16.97
C ARG A 79 5.05 -19.71 -16.55
N THR A 80 5.60 -19.17 -15.47
CA THR A 80 6.88 -19.57 -14.85
C THR A 80 6.91 -21.05 -14.44
N SER A 81 5.81 -21.78 -14.64
CA SER A 81 5.71 -23.24 -14.53
C SER A 81 6.55 -24.06 -15.54
N GLY A 82 7.26 -23.44 -16.49
CA GLY A 82 8.14 -24.15 -17.43
C GLY A 82 9.33 -24.84 -16.74
N LEU A 83 10.04 -24.13 -15.86
CA LEU A 83 11.18 -24.69 -15.12
C LEU A 83 10.73 -25.65 -14.01
N SER A 84 9.62 -25.36 -13.32
CA SER A 84 9.09 -26.26 -12.28
C SER A 84 8.63 -27.61 -12.83
N ARG A 85 8.18 -27.66 -14.09
CA ARG A 85 7.80 -28.90 -14.77
C ARG A 85 9.01 -29.66 -15.33
N TRP A 86 10.09 -28.95 -15.68
CA TRP A 86 11.35 -29.53 -16.15
C TRP A 86 12.25 -30.03 -15.01
N MET A 87 12.21 -29.39 -13.84
CA MET A 87 12.77 -29.90 -12.59
C MET A 87 11.88 -31.02 -12.01
N GLY A 88 11.69 -32.10 -12.76
CA GLY A 88 11.03 -33.32 -12.29
C GLY A 88 11.65 -33.80 -10.98
N GLY A 89 10.82 -34.38 -10.10
CA GLY A 89 11.08 -34.61 -8.66
C GLY A 89 12.34 -35.38 -8.26
N ARG A 90 13.18 -35.80 -9.22
CA ARG A 90 14.51 -36.36 -8.97
C ARG A 90 15.58 -35.28 -8.74
N TYR A 91 15.53 -34.15 -9.45
CA TYR A 91 16.53 -33.08 -9.29
C TYR A 91 16.32 -32.30 -7.98
N TRP A 92 15.07 -32.10 -7.56
CA TRP A 92 14.73 -31.37 -6.34
C TRP A 92 15.14 -32.10 -5.05
N ARG A 93 15.17 -33.45 -5.07
CA ARG A 93 15.66 -34.27 -3.96
C ARG A 93 17.15 -34.03 -3.65
N TRP A 94 17.98 -33.81 -4.67
CA TRP A 94 19.41 -33.54 -4.50
C TRP A 94 19.69 -32.07 -4.13
N VAL A 95 18.90 -31.13 -4.66
CA VAL A 95 18.98 -29.72 -4.27
C VAL A 95 18.57 -29.51 -2.81
N MET A 96 17.54 -30.21 -2.31
CA MET A 96 17.16 -30.12 -0.89
C MET A 96 18.19 -30.77 0.05
N ALA A 97 18.84 -31.86 -0.38
CA ALA A 97 19.88 -32.51 0.42
C ALA A 97 21.11 -31.61 0.68
N THR A 98 21.40 -30.68 -0.25
CA THR A 98 22.51 -29.72 -0.11
C THR A 98 22.05 -28.37 0.46
N ALA A 99 20.80 -27.96 0.23
CA ALA A 99 20.25 -26.71 0.73
C ALA A 99 19.97 -26.73 2.24
N LEU A 100 19.53 -27.87 2.81
CA LEU A 100 19.24 -28.00 4.25
C LEU A 100 20.43 -27.65 5.15
N PRO A 101 21.65 -28.22 4.95
CA PRO A 101 22.80 -27.87 5.78
C PRO A 101 23.26 -26.42 5.55
N LEU A 102 23.16 -25.90 4.32
CA LEU A 102 23.52 -24.51 4.00
C LEU A 102 22.58 -23.50 4.68
N VAL A 103 21.27 -23.74 4.66
CA VAL A 103 20.28 -22.89 5.34
C VAL A 103 20.46 -22.95 6.85
N VAL A 104 20.78 -24.11 7.43
CA VAL A 104 21.09 -24.22 8.86
C VAL A 104 22.35 -23.42 9.21
N CYS A 105 23.41 -23.50 8.40
CA CYS A 105 24.61 -22.66 8.60
C CYS A 105 24.31 -21.17 8.46
N ILE A 106 23.55 -20.76 7.44
CA ILE A 106 23.21 -19.35 7.19
C ILE A 106 22.26 -18.81 8.26
N THR A 107 21.31 -19.60 8.75
CA THR A 107 20.39 -19.19 9.83
C THR A 107 21.10 -19.09 11.17
N LEU A 108 22.00 -20.03 11.51
CA LEU A 108 22.85 -19.92 12.70
C LEU A 108 23.79 -18.72 12.63
N TRP A 109 24.35 -18.43 11.45
CA TRP A 109 25.19 -17.26 11.23
C TRP A 109 24.40 -15.95 11.28
N GLY A 110 23.20 -15.94 10.69
CA GLY A 110 22.28 -14.81 10.68
C GLY A 110 21.66 -14.52 12.04
N LEU A 111 21.33 -15.54 12.84
CA LEU A 111 20.85 -15.39 14.22
C LEU A 111 21.94 -14.84 15.14
N ARG A 112 23.21 -15.19 14.90
CA ARG A 112 24.36 -14.55 15.56
C ARG A 112 24.46 -13.06 15.17
N TRP A 113 24.12 -12.70 13.94
CA TRP A 113 24.16 -11.32 13.43
C TRP A 113 22.91 -10.49 13.78
N ARG A 114 21.76 -11.14 13.95
CA ARG A 114 20.47 -10.51 14.27
C ARG A 114 20.40 -10.00 15.72
N HIS A 115 21.36 -10.36 16.56
CA HIS A 115 21.49 -9.79 17.90
C HIS A 115 22.00 -8.32 17.86
N ASP A 116 22.47 -7.83 16.70
CA ASP A 116 23.11 -6.50 16.56
C ASP A 116 22.45 -5.54 15.55
N THR A 117 21.27 -5.86 14.99
CA THR A 117 20.64 -4.98 13.98
C THR A 117 19.34 -4.33 14.49
N HIS A 118 19.41 -3.01 14.54
CA HIS A 118 18.46 -2.05 15.10
C HIS A 118 17.04 -2.10 14.50
N ARG A 119 16.09 -1.65 15.35
CA ARG A 119 14.73 -1.16 15.07
C ARG A 119 14.52 -0.71 13.62
N LEU A 120 13.59 -1.33 12.90
CA LEU A 120 13.03 -0.75 11.69
C LEU A 120 12.14 0.46 12.06
N PRO A 121 12.20 1.57 11.31
CA PRO A 121 11.29 2.68 11.48
C PRO A 121 9.91 2.36 10.89
N ASP A 122 8.85 2.60 11.67
CA ASP A 122 7.42 2.40 11.34
C ASP A 122 6.88 3.31 10.21
N ASN A 123 7.77 3.88 9.38
CA ASN A 123 7.45 4.99 8.49
C ASN A 123 7.41 4.60 7.01
N PHE A 124 7.32 3.31 6.68
CA PHE A 124 7.23 2.87 5.28
C PHE A 124 5.78 2.91 4.79
N TYR A 125 5.22 4.12 4.68
CA TYR A 125 4.03 4.39 3.88
C TYR A 125 4.43 4.44 2.40
N LEU A 126 4.60 3.27 1.79
CA LEU A 126 4.64 3.19 0.33
C LEU A 126 3.21 3.45 -0.16
N SER A 127 2.90 4.71 -0.40
CA SER A 127 1.58 5.12 -0.88
C SER A 127 1.27 4.39 -2.19
N ALA A 128 0.15 3.68 -2.22
CA ALA A 128 -0.31 2.96 -3.41
C ALA A 128 -0.39 3.89 -4.65
N HIS A 129 -0.51 5.20 -4.43
CA HIS A 129 -0.49 6.24 -5.44
C HIS A 129 0.87 6.39 -6.14
N VAL A 130 2.01 6.24 -5.44
CA VAL A 130 3.35 6.33 -6.05
C VAL A 130 3.69 5.07 -6.85
N VAL A 131 3.25 3.90 -6.38
CA VAL A 131 3.40 2.63 -7.12
C VAL A 131 2.51 2.62 -8.37
N ASN A 132 1.29 3.17 -8.28
CA ASN A 132 0.41 3.34 -9.44
C ASN A 132 0.92 4.43 -10.41
N ALA A 133 1.48 5.53 -9.91
CA ALA A 133 2.10 6.56 -10.74
C ALA A 133 3.30 5.99 -11.54
N ALA A 134 4.16 5.21 -10.89
CA ALA A 134 5.30 4.56 -11.55
C ALA A 134 4.88 3.50 -12.60
N ARG A 135 3.74 2.83 -12.41
CA ARG A 135 3.20 1.89 -13.42
C ARG A 135 2.47 2.58 -14.57
N THR A 136 1.90 3.76 -14.34
CA THR A 136 1.16 4.51 -15.38
C THR A 136 2.09 5.32 -16.29
N THR A 137 3.25 5.79 -15.79
CA THR A 137 4.27 6.43 -16.63
C THR A 137 4.99 5.46 -17.58
N ALA A 138 4.99 4.16 -17.28
CA ALA A 138 5.56 3.12 -18.14
C ALA A 138 4.63 2.68 -19.29
N ALA A 139 3.38 3.15 -19.33
CA ALA A 139 2.43 2.84 -20.40
C ALA A 139 2.32 4.01 -21.38
N PRO A 140 2.73 3.87 -22.66
CA PRO A 140 2.82 4.99 -23.61
C PRO A 140 1.47 5.64 -23.96
N ALA A 141 0.35 5.03 -23.58
CA ALA A 141 -1.00 5.53 -23.88
C ALA A 141 -1.50 6.63 -22.92
N PHE A 142 -0.83 6.90 -21.79
CA PHE A 142 -1.32 7.83 -20.75
C PHE A 142 -0.42 9.06 -20.49
N ALA A 143 0.62 9.26 -21.29
CA ALA A 143 1.57 10.37 -21.16
C ALA A 143 0.96 11.79 -21.09
N PRO A 144 -0.10 12.16 -21.85
CA PRO A 144 -0.58 13.56 -21.83
C PRO A 144 -1.33 13.93 -20.53
N ILE A 145 -1.94 12.96 -19.83
CA ILE A 145 -2.71 13.23 -18.60
C ILE A 145 -1.77 13.46 -17.41
N SER A 146 -0.66 12.69 -17.34
CA SER A 146 0.34 12.81 -16.29
C SER A 146 1.07 14.17 -16.32
N LEU A 147 1.31 14.72 -17.51
CA LEU A 147 1.91 16.05 -17.68
C LEU A 147 0.97 17.16 -17.20
N ALA A 148 -0.33 17.08 -17.51
CA ALA A 148 -1.33 18.06 -17.09
C ALA A 148 -1.55 18.12 -15.57
N LEU A 149 -1.36 16.99 -14.86
CA LEU A 149 -1.45 16.95 -13.40
C LEU A 149 -0.17 17.43 -12.71
N SER A 150 1.00 17.26 -13.35
CA SER A 150 2.27 17.76 -12.80
C SER A 150 2.43 19.29 -12.86
N SER A 151 1.69 19.95 -13.77
CA SER A 151 1.68 21.40 -13.91
C SER A 151 0.77 22.13 -12.91
N VAL A 152 0.01 21.41 -12.09
CA VAL A 152 -0.74 22.01 -10.98
C VAL A 152 0.22 22.20 -9.80
N GLN A 153 1.01 23.27 -9.86
CA GLN A 153 1.75 23.75 -8.69
C GLN A 153 0.73 24.23 -7.65
N PHE A 154 0.58 23.45 -6.58
CA PHE A 154 -0.01 23.95 -5.35
C PHE A 154 0.87 25.11 -4.88
N ALA A 155 0.37 26.33 -5.01
CA ALA A 155 0.95 27.51 -4.39
C ALA A 155 0.99 27.27 -2.88
N ALA A 156 2.16 26.93 -2.37
CA ALA A 156 2.47 27.07 -0.96
C ALA A 156 2.39 28.57 -0.67
N GLY A 157 1.37 28.97 0.08
CA GLY A 157 1.27 30.34 0.58
C GLY A 157 2.43 30.58 1.52
N ASP A 158 3.34 31.44 1.08
CA ASP A 158 4.29 32.15 1.92
C ASP A 158 3.50 33.05 2.87
N GLU A 159 3.78 32.97 4.17
CA GLU A 159 3.89 34.17 5.01
C GLU A 159 4.69 33.83 6.28
N GLU A 160 5.82 34.52 6.35
CA GLU A 160 6.92 34.54 7.32
C GLU A 160 6.55 35.46 8.53
N PRO A 161 7.51 35.81 9.40
CA PRO A 161 7.99 35.11 10.59
C PRO A 161 7.21 35.39 11.90
#